data_AF-A0A938WR68-F1
#
_entry.id   AF-A0A938WR68-F1
#
_cell.length_a   1.000
_cell.length_b   1.000
_cell.length_c   1.000
_cell.angle_alpha   90.00
_cell.angle_beta   90.00
_cell.angle_gamma   90.00
#
_symmetry.space_group_name_H-M   'P 1'
#
loop_
_entity.id
_entity.type
_entity.pdbx_description
1 polymer ?
#
loop_
_entity_poly.entity_id
_entity_poly.type
_entity_poly.pdbx_seq_one_letter_code
_entity_poly.pdbx_strand_id
1 'polypeptide(L)'
;MAQNRKRAFEGLYSQLEETDGHAVLFSARGDPSVIFEMANPVQQLCTDSEQYLRFQDVLSNLVQTLGEGYALQKQDIFCKQSYHHDVPEDAEFLTRSYFRYFEGREFTEIRTYLVITQEAQRGQFVQYDPKKWTEFHAKVSKAEDILNEKHIRHRRLAKEEVDEYCHRFMAFRFRHGPFSMTNFKASDEYLKVGGRVVRSYPLVDIDEINLPSRIKPYTQASVNGYPIATDLFSFLTSVPHADCVVYNQVVQIPGQRKLLRKLQAKAKRHGSMPDPSNRIAKADIEKVLERLAVDSSLLVYANFNILVSCPADKVTP
;
A
#
# COMPACT_ATOMS: atom_id res chain seq x y z
N MET A 1 13.77 26.75 7.76
CA MET A 1 14.92 25.95 7.30
C MET A 1 14.66 24.49 7.69
N ALA A 2 14.52 23.59 6.73
CA ALA A 2 14.36 22.17 7.02
C ALA A 2 15.62 21.67 7.72
N GLN A 3 15.49 21.15 8.94
CA GLN A 3 16.61 20.51 9.63
C GLN A 3 17.10 19.34 8.77
N ASN A 4 18.30 19.48 8.22
CA ASN A 4 18.94 18.44 7.44
C ASN A 4 19.33 17.30 8.40
N ARG A 5 18.43 16.33 8.58
CA ARG A 5 18.67 15.16 9.42
C ARG A 5 19.67 14.26 8.72
N LYS A 6 20.96 14.44 9.03
CA LYS A 6 22.10 13.66 8.47
C LYS A 6 21.95 12.13 8.57
N ARG A 7 20.97 11.63 9.32
CA ARG A 7 20.72 10.20 9.62
C ARG A 7 19.23 9.82 9.50
N ALA A 8 18.48 10.46 8.60
CA ALA A 8 17.03 10.27 8.49
C ALA A 8 16.60 8.80 8.22
N PHE A 9 17.49 7.99 7.65
CA PHE A 9 17.24 6.59 7.30
C PHE A 9 18.02 5.60 8.16
N GLU A 10 18.78 6.05 9.18
CA GLU A 10 19.41 5.13 10.13
C GLU A 10 18.38 4.65 11.15
N GLY A 11 18.36 3.33 11.40
CA GLY A 11 17.53 2.72 12.44
C GLY A 11 16.03 2.80 12.19
N LEU A 12 15.57 2.74 10.92
CA LEU A 12 14.14 2.72 10.57
C LEU A 12 13.41 1.53 11.21
N TYR A 13 14.11 0.41 11.34
CA TYR A 13 13.67 -0.81 12.01
C TYR A 13 14.58 -1.08 13.20
N SER A 14 14.00 -1.50 14.31
CA SER A 14 14.74 -1.84 15.53
C SER A 14 15.10 -3.33 15.57
N GLN A 15 14.19 -4.19 15.11
CA GLN A 15 14.33 -5.63 15.21
C GLN A 15 13.45 -6.36 14.18
N LEU A 16 13.93 -7.50 13.70
CA LEU A 16 13.14 -8.49 12.97
C LEU A 16 13.20 -9.81 13.76
N GLU A 17 12.09 -10.17 14.38
CA GLU A 17 11.97 -11.35 15.24
C GLU A 17 11.14 -12.43 14.57
N GLU A 18 11.40 -13.68 14.93
CA GLU A 18 10.55 -14.80 14.59
C GLU A 18 9.87 -15.29 15.87
N THR A 19 8.55 -15.18 15.92
CA THR A 19 7.74 -15.58 17.08
C THR A 19 6.67 -16.55 16.60
N ASP A 20 6.59 -17.72 17.23
CA ASP A 20 5.62 -18.78 16.87
C ASP A 20 5.63 -19.16 15.38
N GLY A 21 6.81 -19.14 14.74
CA GLY A 21 6.97 -19.44 13.30
C GLY A 21 6.52 -18.32 12.36
N HIS A 22 6.35 -17.09 12.87
CA HIS A 22 5.96 -15.93 12.10
C HIS A 22 6.97 -14.78 12.26
N ALA A 23 7.34 -14.16 11.15
CA ALA A 23 8.21 -12.99 11.16
C ALA A 23 7.43 -11.73 11.60
N VAL A 24 7.95 -11.03 12.60
CA VAL A 24 7.43 -9.74 13.08
C VAL A 24 8.53 -8.70 12.95
N LEU A 25 8.24 -7.66 12.18
CA LEU A 25 9.12 -6.52 11.94
C LEU A 25 8.75 -5.37 12.88
N PHE A 26 9.71 -4.92 13.68
CA PHE A 26 9.53 -3.80 14.60
C PHE A 26 10.10 -2.52 14.01
N SER A 27 9.28 -1.47 13.95
CA SER A 27 9.73 -0.13 13.61
C SER A 27 10.74 0.40 14.63
N ALA A 28 11.47 1.46 14.30
CA ALA A 28 12.30 2.22 15.23
C ALA A 28 11.58 2.62 16.53
N ARG A 29 10.25 2.75 16.47
CA ARG A 29 9.40 3.13 17.59
C ARG A 29 8.85 1.92 18.34
N GLY A 30 9.13 0.70 17.90
CA GLY A 30 8.62 -0.54 18.48
C GLY A 30 7.21 -0.92 17.98
N ASP A 31 6.77 -0.38 16.85
CA ASP A 31 5.49 -0.77 16.23
C ASP A 31 5.67 -2.16 15.55
N PRO A 32 4.99 -3.23 16.00
CA PRO A 32 5.10 -4.55 15.37
C PRO A 32 4.31 -4.59 14.07
N SER A 33 4.88 -5.24 13.06
CA SER A 33 4.27 -5.42 11.74
C SER A 33 4.41 -6.84 11.23
N VAL A 34 3.36 -7.35 10.59
CA VAL A 34 3.40 -8.62 9.82
C VAL A 34 3.14 -8.29 8.35
N ILE A 35 3.89 -8.95 7.47
CA ILE A 35 3.81 -8.78 6.02
C ILE A 35 3.28 -10.07 5.39
N PHE A 36 2.23 -9.93 4.60
CA PHE A 36 1.70 -10.98 3.74
C PHE A 36 2.06 -10.68 2.30
N GLU A 37 2.47 -11.69 1.54
CA GLU A 37 2.36 -11.65 0.08
C GLU A 37 0.98 -12.21 -0.31
N MET A 38 0.30 -11.54 -1.23
CA MET A 38 -1.02 -11.94 -1.70
C MET A 38 -1.13 -11.87 -3.21
N ALA A 39 -2.00 -12.71 -3.78
CA ALA A 39 -2.41 -12.56 -5.17
C ALA A 39 -3.63 -11.64 -5.24
N ASN A 40 -3.56 -10.59 -6.07
CA ASN A 40 -4.74 -9.78 -6.36
C ASN A 40 -5.86 -10.68 -6.93
N PRO A 41 -7.07 -10.64 -6.37
CA PRO A 41 -8.16 -11.52 -6.81
C PRO A 41 -8.74 -11.08 -8.17
N VAL A 42 -8.58 -9.81 -8.52
CA VAL A 42 -9.04 -9.25 -9.80
C VAL A 42 -7.89 -9.30 -10.81
N GLN A 43 -8.10 -9.99 -11.92
CA GLN A 43 -7.11 -10.08 -12.99
C GLN A 43 -6.97 -8.76 -13.76
N GLN A 44 -5.80 -8.49 -14.33
CA GLN A 44 -5.47 -7.23 -15.02
C GLN A 44 -6.48 -6.84 -16.12
N LEU A 45 -7.03 -7.82 -16.84
CA LEU A 45 -7.99 -7.61 -17.94
C LEU A 45 -9.41 -8.04 -17.56
N CYS A 46 -9.70 -8.12 -16.25
CA CYS A 46 -11.03 -8.48 -15.77
C CYS A 46 -12.04 -7.39 -16.14
N THR A 47 -13.14 -7.81 -16.77
CA THR A 47 -14.24 -6.91 -17.16
C THR A 47 -15.44 -6.99 -16.21
N ASP A 48 -15.34 -7.81 -15.17
CA ASP A 48 -16.41 -8.09 -14.21
C ASP A 48 -16.34 -7.11 -13.03
N SER A 49 -17.30 -6.17 -12.99
CA SER A 49 -17.42 -5.18 -11.92
C SER A 49 -17.63 -5.77 -10.53
N GLU A 50 -18.25 -6.95 -10.42
CA GLU A 50 -18.55 -7.57 -9.13
C GLU A 50 -17.28 -8.00 -8.40
N GLN A 51 -16.23 -8.39 -9.13
CA GLN A 51 -14.95 -8.76 -8.54
C GLN A 51 -14.24 -7.58 -7.88
N TYR A 52 -14.30 -6.40 -8.50
CA TYR A 52 -13.75 -5.16 -7.91
C TYR A 52 -14.50 -4.77 -6.64
N LEU A 53 -15.84 -4.88 -6.64
CA LEU A 53 -16.68 -4.62 -5.46
C LEU A 53 -16.38 -5.62 -4.35
N ARG A 54 -16.34 -6.92 -4.68
CA ARG A 54 -16.00 -7.98 -3.74
C ARG A 54 -14.64 -7.74 -3.09
N PHE A 55 -13.63 -7.33 -3.85
CA PHE A 55 -12.32 -7.07 -3.27
C PHE A 55 -12.30 -5.84 -2.37
N GLN A 56 -13.03 -4.78 -2.73
CA GLN A 56 -13.22 -3.61 -1.88
C GLN A 56 -13.89 -3.98 -0.54
N ASP A 57 -14.84 -4.92 -0.55
CA ASP A 57 -15.48 -5.41 0.67
C ASP A 57 -14.48 -6.19 1.56
N VAL A 58 -13.57 -6.97 0.96
CA VAL A 58 -12.49 -7.64 1.72
C VAL A 58 -11.62 -6.62 2.44
N LEU A 59 -11.15 -5.58 1.73
CA LEU A 59 -10.32 -4.53 2.34
C LEU A 59 -11.08 -3.77 3.43
N SER A 60 -12.38 -3.51 3.23
CA SER A 60 -13.23 -2.85 4.21
C SER A 60 -13.40 -3.70 5.48
N ASN A 61 -13.63 -5.01 5.34
CA ASN A 61 -13.74 -5.95 6.45
C ASN A 61 -12.42 -6.08 7.23
N LEU A 62 -11.27 -6.04 6.54
CA LEU A 62 -9.96 -6.03 7.18
C LEU A 62 -9.79 -4.78 8.05
N VAL A 63 -10.09 -3.60 7.51
CA VAL A 63 -10.00 -2.32 8.26
C VAL A 63 -10.92 -2.34 9.49
N GLN A 64 -12.16 -2.80 9.35
CA GLN A 64 -13.10 -2.91 10.48
C GLN A 64 -12.61 -3.89 11.55
N THR A 65 -12.12 -5.05 11.12
CA THR A 65 -11.62 -6.11 12.03
C THR A 65 -10.38 -5.68 12.78
N LEU A 66 -9.45 -4.98 12.13
CA LEU A 66 -8.26 -4.42 12.77
C LEU A 66 -8.64 -3.38 13.81
N GLY A 67 -9.44 -2.38 13.41
CA GLY A 67 -9.95 -1.34 14.31
C GLY A 67 -8.88 -0.36 14.80
N GLU A 68 -9.22 0.40 15.85
CA GLU A 68 -8.37 1.50 16.35
C GLU A 68 -6.94 1.07 16.71
N GLY A 69 -5.97 1.92 16.39
CA GLY A 69 -4.56 1.70 16.73
C GLY A 69 -3.82 0.77 15.76
N TYR A 70 -4.44 0.42 14.63
CA TYR A 70 -3.80 -0.34 13.57
C TYR A 70 -3.67 0.50 12.30
N ALA A 71 -2.68 0.14 11.49
CA ALA A 71 -2.53 0.59 10.13
C ALA A 71 -2.52 -0.62 9.18
N LEU A 72 -3.22 -0.48 8.07
CA LEU A 72 -3.23 -1.43 6.97
C LEU A 72 -2.55 -0.76 5.76
N GLN A 73 -1.52 -1.40 5.23
CA GLN A 73 -0.89 -0.95 3.99
C GLN A 73 -1.00 -2.04 2.93
N LYS A 74 -1.60 -1.72 1.79
CA LYS A 74 -1.49 -2.50 0.56
C LYS A 74 -0.43 -1.87 -0.32
N GLN A 75 0.52 -2.68 -0.77
CA GLN A 75 1.57 -2.24 -1.69
C GLN A 75 1.57 -3.13 -2.93
N ASP A 76 1.40 -2.53 -4.11
CA ASP A 76 1.51 -3.23 -5.39
C ASP A 76 2.79 -2.81 -6.10
N ILE A 77 3.64 -3.78 -6.40
CA ILE A 77 4.93 -3.59 -7.04
C ILE A 77 4.84 -4.12 -8.46
N PHE A 78 4.91 -3.20 -9.42
CA PHE A 78 4.94 -3.48 -10.86
C PHE A 78 6.41 -3.37 -11.31
N CYS A 79 7.07 -4.50 -11.52
CA CYS A 79 8.49 -4.52 -11.89
C CYS A 79 8.69 -5.18 -13.24
N LYS A 80 9.46 -4.54 -14.13
CA LYS A 80 9.89 -5.18 -15.38
C LYS A 80 10.90 -6.28 -15.07
N GLN A 81 10.53 -7.51 -15.38
CA GLN A 81 11.38 -8.70 -15.31
C GLN A 81 11.84 -9.10 -16.71
N SER A 82 12.85 -9.96 -16.76
CA SER A 82 13.29 -10.64 -17.98
C SER A 82 12.87 -12.10 -17.88
N TYR A 83 12.16 -12.61 -18.88
CA TYR A 83 11.74 -14.01 -18.90
C TYR A 83 12.95 -14.93 -18.93
N HIS A 84 12.93 -15.90 -18.02
CA HIS A 84 13.89 -17.00 -17.94
C HIS A 84 13.14 -18.25 -17.49
N HIS A 85 13.51 -19.40 -18.05
CA HIS A 85 12.97 -20.69 -17.64
C HIS A 85 14.10 -21.72 -17.56
N ASP A 86 14.21 -22.39 -16.42
CA ASP A 86 15.14 -23.50 -16.26
C ASP A 86 14.64 -24.69 -17.08
N VAL A 87 15.30 -24.96 -18.21
CA VAL A 87 14.95 -26.09 -19.07
C VAL A 87 15.75 -27.32 -18.66
N PRO A 88 15.10 -28.44 -18.29
CA PRO A 88 15.79 -29.69 -17.98
C PRO A 88 16.71 -30.12 -19.13
N GLU A 89 17.86 -30.72 -18.81
CA GLU A 89 18.85 -31.14 -19.83
C GLU A 89 18.29 -32.20 -20.79
N ASP A 90 17.36 -33.02 -20.31
CA ASP A 90 16.66 -34.09 -21.04
C ASP A 90 15.42 -33.59 -21.80
N ALA A 91 15.10 -32.30 -21.74
CA ALA A 91 13.94 -31.75 -22.43
C ALA A 91 14.06 -31.90 -23.96
N GLU A 92 12.96 -32.29 -24.60
CA GLU A 92 12.87 -32.42 -26.05
C GLU A 92 13.22 -31.12 -26.78
N PHE A 93 13.72 -31.24 -28.02
CA PHE A 93 14.16 -30.10 -28.82
C PHE A 93 13.07 -29.02 -28.99
N LEU A 94 11.81 -29.41 -29.16
CA LEU A 94 10.70 -28.46 -29.32
C LEU A 94 10.45 -27.66 -28.04
N THR A 95 10.49 -28.31 -26.87
CA THR A 95 10.37 -27.66 -25.56
C THR A 95 11.53 -26.68 -25.33
N ARG A 96 12.76 -27.09 -25.64
CA ARG A 96 13.94 -26.22 -25.56
C ARG A 96 13.83 -25.01 -26.48
N SER A 97 13.39 -25.22 -27.72
CA SER A 97 13.21 -24.16 -28.71
C SER A 97 12.09 -23.19 -28.31
N TYR A 98 11.01 -23.71 -27.73
CA TYR A 98 9.89 -22.91 -27.21
C TYR A 98 10.35 -21.95 -26.11
N PHE A 99 11.03 -22.43 -25.06
CA PHE A 99 11.50 -21.56 -23.99
C PHE A 99 12.57 -20.58 -24.46
N ARG A 100 13.51 -21.05 -25.31
CA ARG A 100 14.52 -20.19 -25.92
C ARG A 100 13.93 -19.03 -26.74
N TYR A 101 12.77 -19.21 -27.35
CA TYR A 101 12.10 -18.16 -28.13
C TYR A 101 11.59 -17.00 -27.25
N PHE A 102 11.25 -17.28 -25.99
CA PHE A 102 10.77 -16.28 -25.03
C PHE A 102 11.88 -15.74 -24.11
N GLU A 103 13.03 -16.40 -24.05
CA GLU A 103 14.18 -16.01 -23.24
C GLU A 103 14.56 -14.53 -23.43
N GLY A 104 14.76 -13.82 -22.31
CA GLY A 104 15.16 -12.41 -22.32
C GLY A 104 14.02 -11.41 -22.58
N ARG A 105 12.80 -11.87 -22.92
CA ARG A 105 11.69 -10.96 -23.19
C ARG A 105 11.22 -10.27 -21.91
N GLU A 106 11.02 -8.96 -22.00
CA GLU A 106 10.54 -8.19 -20.86
C GLU A 106 9.04 -8.39 -20.64
N PHE A 107 8.65 -8.55 -19.38
CA PHE A 107 7.26 -8.54 -18.93
C PHE A 107 7.15 -7.79 -17.60
N THR A 108 5.98 -7.24 -17.28
CA THR A 108 5.74 -6.60 -15.98
C THR A 108 5.16 -7.62 -15.03
N GLU A 109 5.90 -7.96 -13.99
CA GLU A 109 5.43 -8.77 -12.87
C GLU A 109 4.75 -7.86 -11.83
N ILE A 110 3.64 -8.34 -11.24
CA ILE A 110 2.92 -7.66 -10.17
C ILE A 110 3.05 -8.50 -8.90
N ARG A 111 3.69 -7.95 -7.87
CA ARG A 111 3.72 -8.54 -6.52
C ARG A 111 2.96 -7.64 -5.57
N THR A 112 2.06 -8.21 -4.78
CA THR A 112 1.23 -7.45 -3.85
C THR A 112 1.52 -7.88 -2.43
N TYR A 113 1.74 -6.88 -1.59
CA TYR A 113 1.97 -7.06 -0.16
C TYR A 113 0.87 -6.40 0.64
N LEU A 114 0.46 -7.07 1.71
CA LEU A 114 -0.43 -6.54 2.73
C LEU A 114 0.34 -6.49 4.05
N VAL A 115 0.56 -5.28 4.56
CA VAL A 115 1.28 -5.03 5.81
C VAL A 115 0.29 -4.60 6.88
N ILE A 116 0.27 -5.31 8.00
CA ILE A 116 -0.55 -4.98 9.17
C ILE A 116 0.40 -4.52 10.27
N THR A 117 0.20 -3.30 10.74
CA THR A 117 1.02 -2.70 11.80
C THR A 117 0.15 -2.29 12.97
N GLN A 118 0.54 -2.62 14.20
CA GLN A 118 -0.05 -2.04 15.41
C GLN A 118 0.72 -0.76 15.77
N GLU A 119 0.06 0.40 15.64
CA GLU A 119 0.69 1.69 15.90
C GLU A 119 0.73 2.02 17.40
N ALA A 120 1.91 2.36 17.91
CA ALA A 120 2.06 2.87 19.26
C ALA A 120 1.43 4.27 19.40
N GLN A 121 0.92 4.56 20.60
CA GLN A 121 0.39 5.89 20.90
C GLN A 121 1.52 6.93 20.90
N ARG A 122 1.40 7.93 20.04
CA ARG A 122 2.39 9.03 19.96
C ARG A 122 2.53 9.74 21.31
N GLY A 123 3.77 9.87 21.78
CA GLY A 123 4.11 10.60 23.00
C GLY A 123 4.19 9.75 24.28
N GLN A 124 4.09 8.43 24.16
CA GLN A 124 4.37 7.49 25.25
C GLN A 124 5.59 6.63 24.89
N PHE A 125 6.38 6.26 25.90
CA PHE A 125 7.42 5.24 25.72
C PHE A 125 6.77 3.90 25.42
N VAL A 126 7.30 3.19 24.44
CA VAL A 126 6.83 1.83 24.13
C VAL A 126 7.40 0.90 25.18
N GLN A 127 6.50 0.35 26.00
CA GLN A 127 6.79 -0.68 26.97
C GLN A 127 6.11 -1.98 26.50
N TYR A 128 6.82 -3.09 26.63
CA TYR A 128 6.26 -4.40 26.35
C TYR A 128 5.03 -4.66 27.23
N ASP A 129 3.94 -5.07 26.59
CA ASP A 129 2.68 -5.42 27.22
C ASP A 129 2.25 -6.78 26.67
N PRO A 130 2.34 -7.86 27.48
CA PRO A 130 1.96 -9.21 27.04
C PRO A 130 0.55 -9.29 26.48
N LYS A 131 -0.38 -8.50 27.02
CA LYS A 131 -1.77 -8.49 26.57
C LYS A 131 -1.89 -7.90 25.17
N LYS A 132 -1.21 -6.79 24.91
CA LYS A 132 -1.17 -6.18 23.57
C LYS A 132 -0.49 -7.08 22.56
N TRP A 133 0.54 -7.81 22.98
CA TRP A 133 1.22 -8.78 22.14
C TRP A 133 0.28 -9.91 21.70
N THR A 134 -0.45 -10.53 22.64
CA THR A 134 -1.47 -11.53 22.31
C THR A 134 -2.60 -10.94 21.45
N GLU A 135 -3.03 -9.71 21.73
CA GLU A 135 -4.04 -9.02 20.93
C GLU A 135 -3.58 -8.79 19.49
N PHE A 136 -2.31 -8.40 19.29
CA PHE A 136 -1.71 -8.22 17.97
C PHE A 136 -1.79 -9.51 17.14
N HIS A 137 -1.29 -10.62 17.67
CA HIS A 137 -1.36 -11.90 16.97
C HIS A 137 -2.80 -12.35 16.73
N ALA A 138 -3.70 -12.16 17.69
CA ALA A 138 -5.12 -12.48 17.51
C ALA A 138 -5.77 -11.65 16.39
N LYS A 139 -5.40 -10.37 16.24
CA LYS A 139 -5.89 -9.49 15.16
C LYS A 139 -5.32 -9.87 13.80
N VAL A 140 -4.03 -10.21 13.74
CA VAL A 140 -3.37 -10.70 12.52
C VAL A 140 -3.99 -12.02 12.06
N SER A 141 -4.22 -12.98 12.98
CA SER A 141 -4.88 -14.24 12.62
C SER A 141 -6.32 -14.04 12.14
N LYS A 142 -7.10 -13.15 12.77
CA LYS A 142 -8.44 -12.80 12.27
C LYS A 142 -8.41 -12.16 10.88
N ALA A 143 -7.41 -11.34 10.59
CA ALA A 143 -7.23 -10.77 9.25
C ALA A 143 -6.92 -11.87 8.22
N GLU A 144 -6.09 -12.84 8.59
CA GLU A 144 -5.79 -14.02 7.77
C GLU A 144 -7.04 -14.90 7.54
N ASP A 145 -7.85 -15.12 8.57
CA ASP A 145 -9.13 -15.83 8.47
C ASP A 145 -10.07 -15.18 7.44
N ILE A 146 -10.17 -13.84 7.44
CA ILE A 146 -10.96 -13.09 6.45
C ILE A 146 -10.43 -13.33 5.03
N LEU A 147 -9.11 -13.35 4.84
CA LEU A 147 -8.52 -13.63 3.53
C LEU A 147 -8.82 -15.07 3.09
N ASN A 148 -8.74 -16.04 4.00
CA ASN A 148 -9.07 -17.45 3.76
C ASN A 148 -10.55 -17.66 3.39
N GLU A 149 -11.46 -17.11 4.19
CA GLU A 149 -12.92 -17.17 3.97
C GLU A 149 -13.32 -16.56 2.62
N LYS A 150 -12.61 -15.51 2.19
CA LYS A 150 -12.86 -14.83 0.91
C LYS A 150 -12.08 -15.44 -0.25
N HIS A 151 -11.37 -16.54 -0.03
CA HIS A 151 -10.55 -17.27 -1.00
C HIS A 151 -9.49 -16.41 -1.68
N ILE A 152 -8.91 -15.48 -0.94
CA ILE A 152 -7.77 -14.68 -1.40
C ILE A 152 -6.51 -15.51 -1.18
N ARG A 153 -5.75 -15.80 -2.24
CA ARG A 153 -4.46 -16.49 -2.07
C ARG A 153 -3.48 -15.55 -1.39
N HIS A 154 -2.92 -15.98 -0.27
CA HIS A 154 -1.96 -15.22 0.52
C HIS A 154 -1.03 -16.15 1.27
N ARG A 155 0.08 -15.60 1.75
CA ARG A 155 1.02 -16.26 2.65
C ARG A 155 1.72 -15.21 3.50
N ARG A 156 1.99 -15.53 4.77
CA ARG A 156 2.88 -14.72 5.60
C ARG A 156 4.31 -14.87 5.07
N LEU A 157 5.06 -13.78 5.05
CA LEU A 157 6.48 -13.82 4.71
C LEU A 157 7.29 -14.41 5.87
N ALA A 158 8.24 -15.27 5.54
CA ALA A 158 9.27 -15.73 6.47
C ALA A 158 10.28 -14.61 6.78
N LYS A 159 11.14 -14.83 7.78
CA LYS A 159 12.11 -13.84 8.24
C LYS A 159 13.04 -13.37 7.12
N GLU A 160 13.59 -14.30 6.35
CA GLU A 160 14.49 -14.04 5.23
C GLU A 160 13.78 -13.24 4.13
N GLU A 161 12.49 -13.52 3.91
CA GLU A 161 11.70 -12.83 2.89
C GLU A 161 11.31 -11.42 3.30
N VAL A 162 11.03 -11.19 4.59
CA VAL A 162 10.82 -9.84 5.15
C VAL A 162 12.11 -9.03 5.04
N ASP A 163 13.25 -9.63 5.36
CA ASP A 163 14.56 -9.00 5.25
C ASP A 163 14.86 -8.61 3.79
N GLU A 164 14.69 -9.55 2.86
CA GLU A 164 14.88 -9.31 1.43
C GLU A 164 13.91 -8.24 0.90
N TYR A 165 12.63 -8.28 1.28
CA TYR A 165 11.64 -7.26 0.92
C TYR A 165 12.07 -5.86 1.37
N CYS A 166 12.52 -5.72 2.62
CA CYS A 166 12.97 -4.43 3.16
C CYS A 166 14.19 -3.90 2.40
N HIS A 167 15.19 -4.74 2.16
CA HIS A 167 16.41 -4.35 1.44
C HIS A 167 16.15 -4.04 -0.04
N ARG A 168 15.25 -4.79 -0.70
CA ARG A 168 14.81 -4.51 -2.07
C ARG A 168 14.05 -3.20 -2.17
N PHE A 169 13.19 -2.91 -1.20
CA PHE A 169 12.48 -1.64 -1.13
C PHE A 169 13.46 -0.47 -0.93
N MET A 170 14.42 -0.60 0.00
CA MET A 170 15.45 0.41 0.24
C MET A 170 16.35 0.64 -0.99
N ALA A 171 16.70 -0.42 -1.72
CA ALA A 171 17.45 -0.32 -2.98
C ALA A 171 16.59 0.09 -4.19
N PHE A 172 15.26 0.09 -4.04
CA PHE A 172 14.27 0.16 -5.10
C PHE A 172 14.58 -0.82 -6.25
N ARG A 173 14.85 -2.08 -5.92
CA ARG A 173 15.30 -3.15 -6.82
C ARG A 173 14.47 -4.43 -6.61
N PHE A 174 13.42 -4.57 -7.40
CA PHE A 174 12.49 -5.70 -7.32
C PHE A 174 12.68 -6.75 -8.43
N ARG A 175 13.68 -6.58 -9.30
CA ARG A 175 14.05 -7.60 -10.28
C ARG A 175 14.53 -8.87 -9.60
N HIS A 176 14.20 -10.02 -10.17
CA HIS A 176 14.67 -11.32 -9.69
C HIS A 176 16.20 -11.40 -9.68
N GLY A 177 16.73 -12.20 -8.76
CA GLY A 177 18.16 -12.43 -8.61
C GLY A 177 18.88 -11.41 -7.71
N PRO A 178 20.22 -11.42 -7.74
CA PRO A 178 21.05 -10.57 -6.88
C PRO A 178 20.83 -9.08 -7.12
N PHE A 179 20.90 -8.30 -6.04
CA PHE A 179 20.87 -6.84 -6.10
C PHE A 179 21.96 -6.26 -5.20
N SER A 180 22.31 -5.01 -5.47
CA SER A 180 23.27 -4.25 -4.67
C SER A 180 22.66 -2.92 -4.27
N MET A 181 22.97 -2.47 -3.06
CA MET A 181 22.64 -1.10 -2.64
C MET A 181 23.59 -0.11 -3.29
N THR A 182 23.06 1.04 -3.71
CA THR A 182 23.84 2.14 -4.26
C THR A 182 23.52 3.40 -3.48
N ASN A 183 24.48 4.32 -3.41
CA ASN A 183 24.27 5.60 -2.74
C ASN A 183 23.12 6.36 -3.41
N PHE A 184 22.27 6.98 -2.60
CA PHE A 184 21.22 7.86 -3.08
C PHE A 184 21.63 9.33 -2.93
N LYS A 185 21.25 10.15 -3.90
CA LYS A 185 21.31 11.61 -3.83
C LYS A 185 19.89 12.15 -3.85
N ALA A 186 19.48 12.83 -2.79
CA ALA A 186 18.18 13.50 -2.72
C ALA A 186 18.24 14.85 -3.45
N SER A 187 17.19 15.15 -4.21
CA SER A 187 16.85 16.48 -4.71
C SER A 187 15.45 16.88 -4.20
N ASP A 188 15.00 18.08 -4.54
CA ASP A 188 13.64 18.54 -4.20
C ASP A 188 12.55 17.78 -4.99
N GLU A 189 12.91 17.13 -6.11
CA GLU A 189 11.96 16.49 -7.02
C GLU A 189 12.04 14.97 -7.03
N TYR A 190 13.22 14.38 -6.79
CA TYR A 190 13.44 12.95 -6.89
C TYR A 190 14.64 12.45 -6.06
N LEU A 191 14.69 11.14 -5.86
CA LEU A 191 15.86 10.45 -5.33
C LEU A 191 16.64 9.83 -6.49
N LYS A 192 17.90 10.23 -6.70
CA LYS A 192 18.78 9.57 -7.67
C LYS A 192 19.48 8.39 -7.01
N VAL A 193 19.32 7.19 -7.57
CA VAL A 193 19.89 5.94 -7.09
C VAL A 193 20.74 5.33 -8.21
N GLY A 194 22.04 5.60 -8.18
CA GLY A 194 22.94 5.25 -9.28
C GLY A 194 22.53 5.92 -10.60
N GLY A 195 22.29 5.10 -11.63
CA GLY A 195 21.83 5.54 -12.96
C GLY A 195 20.31 5.72 -13.09
N ARG A 196 19.55 5.58 -12.01
CA ARG A 196 18.08 5.70 -12.00
C ARG A 196 17.64 6.85 -11.12
N VAL A 197 16.41 7.28 -11.32
CA VAL A 197 15.72 8.15 -10.36
C VAL A 197 14.49 7.44 -9.83
N VAL A 198 14.06 7.83 -8.63
CA VAL A 198 12.80 7.42 -8.02
C VAL A 198 12.05 8.70 -7.65
N ARG A 199 10.83 8.86 -8.14
CA ARG A 199 9.96 10.01 -7.84
C ARG A 199 8.67 9.53 -7.19
N SER A 200 8.18 10.29 -6.21
CA SER A 200 6.90 10.04 -5.54
C SER A 200 5.82 10.99 -6.05
N TYR A 201 4.68 10.43 -6.41
CA TYR A 201 3.50 11.16 -6.86
C TYR A 201 2.35 10.88 -5.89
N PRO A 202 1.94 11.84 -5.04
CA PRO A 202 0.73 11.71 -4.24
C PRO A 202 -0.49 11.73 -5.17
N LEU A 203 -1.48 10.87 -4.89
CA LEU A 203 -2.72 10.80 -5.66
C LEU A 203 -3.84 11.67 -5.10
N VAL A 204 -3.67 12.18 -3.88
CA VAL A 204 -4.62 13.06 -3.22
C VAL A 204 -3.93 14.39 -2.97
N ASP A 205 -4.48 15.44 -3.56
CA ASP A 205 -4.13 16.81 -3.21
C ASP A 205 -4.88 17.18 -1.92
N ILE A 206 -4.13 17.61 -0.90
CA ILE A 206 -4.69 18.02 0.40
C ILE A 206 -5.09 19.50 0.41
N ASP A 207 -4.59 20.28 -0.55
CA ASP A 207 -4.85 21.71 -0.68
C ASP A 207 -6.08 21.96 -1.57
N GLU A 208 -6.37 21.06 -2.51
CA GLU A 208 -7.59 21.09 -3.33
C GLU A 208 -8.66 20.08 -2.86
N ILE A 209 -9.81 20.59 -2.40
CA ILE A 209 -10.97 19.76 -2.03
C ILE A 209 -11.80 19.44 -3.27
N ASN A 210 -11.25 18.65 -4.19
CA ASN A 210 -11.89 18.24 -5.45
C ASN A 210 -12.23 16.74 -5.49
N LEU A 211 -12.76 16.19 -4.38
CA LEU A 211 -13.13 14.78 -4.31
C LEU A 211 -14.53 14.52 -4.89
N PRO A 212 -14.71 13.47 -5.70
CA PRO A 212 -16.02 13.12 -6.25
C PRO A 212 -16.97 12.67 -5.14
N SER A 213 -18.26 13.01 -5.28
CA SER A 213 -19.30 12.63 -4.31
C SER A 213 -19.59 11.13 -4.24
N ARG A 214 -19.19 10.38 -5.28
CA ARG A 214 -19.28 8.91 -5.35
C ARG A 214 -18.02 8.35 -6.00
N ILE A 215 -17.49 7.28 -5.44
CA ILE A 215 -16.34 6.54 -5.97
C ILE A 215 -16.80 5.10 -6.22
N LYS A 216 -16.33 4.51 -7.32
CA LYS A 216 -16.44 3.08 -7.59
C LYS A 216 -15.04 2.47 -7.61
N PRO A 217 -14.86 1.19 -7.26
CA PRO A 217 -13.54 0.54 -7.29
C PRO A 217 -13.05 0.21 -8.71
N TYR A 218 -13.78 0.60 -9.74
CA TYR A 218 -13.46 0.42 -11.16
C TYR A 218 -13.95 1.62 -11.97
N THR A 219 -13.40 1.79 -13.17
CA THR A 219 -13.93 2.70 -14.20
C THR A 219 -14.58 1.92 -15.33
N GLN A 220 -15.45 2.59 -16.10
CA GLN A 220 -16.11 1.99 -17.26
C GLN A 220 -15.40 2.43 -18.55
N ALA A 221 -14.92 1.47 -19.33
CA ALA A 221 -14.42 1.70 -20.67
C ALA A 221 -15.41 1.13 -21.70
N SER A 222 -15.44 1.69 -22.91
CA SER A 222 -16.23 1.12 -24.01
C SER A 222 -15.32 0.35 -24.95
N VAL A 223 -15.62 -0.92 -25.17
CA VAL A 223 -14.97 -1.74 -26.19
C VAL A 223 -16.04 -2.16 -27.19
N ASN A 224 -15.88 -1.72 -28.44
CA ASN A 224 -16.85 -1.97 -29.53
C ASN A 224 -18.29 -1.58 -29.16
N GLY A 225 -18.48 -0.50 -28.38
CA GLY A 225 -19.80 -0.03 -27.94
C GLY A 225 -20.34 -0.69 -26.68
N TYR A 226 -19.67 -1.72 -26.14
CA TYR A 226 -20.08 -2.38 -24.89
C TYR A 226 -19.33 -1.79 -23.69
N PRO A 227 -20.04 -1.36 -22.62
CA PRO A 227 -19.39 -0.91 -21.40
C PRO A 227 -18.80 -2.09 -20.64
N ILE A 228 -17.51 -2.03 -20.35
CA ILE A 228 -16.78 -3.00 -19.54
C ILE A 228 -16.20 -2.33 -18.30
N ALA A 229 -16.11 -3.07 -17.19
CA ALA A 229 -15.35 -2.62 -16.04
C ALA A 229 -13.86 -2.70 -16.35
N THR A 230 -13.09 -1.75 -15.85
CA THR A 230 -11.63 -1.68 -15.98
C THR A 230 -11.03 -1.13 -14.70
N ASP A 231 -9.82 -1.59 -14.38
CA ASP A 231 -9.09 -1.14 -13.20
C ASP A 231 -8.75 0.36 -13.28
N LEU A 232 -8.98 1.10 -12.18
CA LEU A 232 -8.72 2.55 -12.08
C LEU A 232 -7.25 2.90 -12.37
N PHE A 233 -6.34 2.00 -12.01
CA PHE A 233 -4.90 2.14 -12.13
C PHE A 233 -4.30 1.19 -13.18
N SER A 234 -5.11 0.71 -14.13
CA SER A 234 -4.65 -0.14 -15.25
C SER A 234 -3.43 0.42 -15.97
N PHE A 235 -3.30 1.75 -16.05
CA PHE A 235 -2.17 2.45 -16.67
C PHE A 235 -0.81 2.18 -16.01
N LEU A 236 -0.76 1.78 -14.73
CA LEU A 236 0.51 1.57 -13.99
C LEU A 236 1.42 0.53 -14.66
N THR A 237 0.83 -0.42 -15.39
CA THR A 237 1.57 -1.46 -16.12
C THR A 237 2.28 -0.94 -17.38
N SER A 238 1.93 0.27 -17.83
CA SER A 238 2.33 0.85 -19.11
C SER A 238 3.01 2.21 -18.99
N VAL A 239 3.45 2.59 -17.78
CA VAL A 239 4.15 3.87 -17.56
C VAL A 239 5.40 3.92 -18.44
N PRO A 240 5.52 4.90 -19.36
CA PRO A 240 6.65 4.99 -20.28
C PRO A 240 7.99 5.05 -19.56
N HIS A 241 8.96 4.30 -20.07
CA HIS A 241 10.34 4.25 -19.54
C HIS A 241 10.52 3.79 -18.08
N ALA A 242 9.43 3.49 -17.36
CA ALA A 242 9.53 2.99 -16.00
C ALA A 242 10.12 1.57 -16.00
N ASP A 243 11.04 1.31 -15.08
CA ASP A 243 11.56 -0.04 -14.78
C ASP A 243 10.85 -0.66 -13.57
N CYS A 244 10.34 0.18 -12.67
CA CYS A 244 9.54 -0.26 -11.54
C CYS A 244 8.56 0.84 -11.10
N VAL A 245 7.33 0.44 -10.76
CA VAL A 245 6.31 1.30 -10.17
C VAL A 245 5.81 0.64 -8.89
N VAL A 246 5.73 1.41 -7.80
CA VAL A 246 5.17 0.94 -6.52
C VAL A 246 3.98 1.80 -6.17
N TYR A 247 2.79 1.20 -6.11
CA TYR A 247 1.61 1.85 -5.59
C TYR A 247 1.47 1.54 -4.10
N ASN A 248 1.36 2.57 -3.26
CA ASN A 248 1.05 2.39 -1.84
C ASN A 248 -0.34 2.92 -1.55
N GLN A 249 -1.11 2.10 -0.85
CA GLN A 249 -2.35 2.45 -0.21
C GLN A 249 -2.17 2.23 1.29
N VAL A 250 -2.14 3.31 2.07
CA VAL A 250 -1.97 3.26 3.52
C VAL A 250 -3.24 3.78 4.19
N VAL A 251 -3.81 2.99 5.09
CA VAL A 251 -5.00 3.31 5.87
C VAL A 251 -4.66 3.17 7.35
N GLN A 252 -4.56 4.30 8.05
CA GLN A 252 -4.36 4.34 9.50
C GLN A 252 -5.70 4.51 10.20
N ILE A 253 -5.93 3.75 11.26
CA ILE A 253 -7.20 3.74 12.00
C ILE A 253 -6.97 4.45 13.35
N PRO A 254 -7.13 5.79 13.42
CA PRO A 254 -6.90 6.54 14.64
C PRO A 254 -7.95 6.23 15.71
N GLY A 255 -7.66 6.61 16.96
CA GLY A 255 -8.63 6.52 18.04
C GLY A 255 -9.87 7.40 17.78
N GLN A 256 -11.04 6.78 17.61
CA GLN A 256 -12.24 7.44 17.09
C GLN A 256 -12.76 8.48 18.07
N ARG A 257 -12.77 8.17 19.38
CA ARG A 257 -13.27 9.09 20.42
C ARG A 257 -12.58 10.46 20.39
N LYS A 258 -11.25 10.48 20.20
CA LYS A 258 -10.48 11.72 20.15
C LYS A 258 -10.78 12.51 18.87
N LEU A 259 -10.93 11.81 17.75
CA LEU A 259 -11.22 12.42 16.46
C LEU A 259 -12.64 13.00 16.40
N LEU A 260 -13.64 12.26 16.87
CA LEU A 260 -15.03 12.71 16.98
C LEU A 260 -15.15 13.97 17.84
N ARG A 261 -14.50 14.02 19.01
CA ARG A 261 -14.46 15.22 19.86
C ARG A 261 -13.86 16.42 19.14
N LYS A 262 -12.79 16.22 18.36
CA LYS A 262 -12.17 17.28 17.55
C LYS A 262 -13.12 17.80 16.46
N LEU A 263 -13.83 16.91 15.77
CA LEU A 263 -14.80 17.27 14.75
C LEU A 263 -15.98 18.04 15.35
N GLN A 264 -16.54 17.57 16.46
CA GLN A 264 -17.61 18.27 17.19
C GLN A 264 -17.16 19.67 17.65
N ALA A 265 -15.95 19.80 18.20
CA ALA A 265 -15.39 21.09 18.57
C ALA A 265 -15.15 22.00 17.34
N LYS A 266 -14.79 21.43 16.19
CA LYS A 266 -14.66 22.17 14.92
C LYS A 266 -16.03 22.67 14.44
N ALA A 267 -17.06 21.84 14.44
CA ALA A 267 -18.44 22.22 14.09
C ALA A 267 -18.98 23.34 15.00
N LYS A 268 -18.76 23.25 16.32
CA LYS A 268 -19.15 24.31 17.28
C LYS A 268 -18.45 25.65 16.99
N ARG A 269 -17.16 25.62 16.66
CA ARG A 269 -16.38 26.83 16.31
C ARG A 269 -16.92 27.50 15.04
N HIS A 270 -17.13 26.74 13.97
CA HIS A 270 -17.74 27.27 12.75
C HIS A 270 -19.16 27.82 13.01
N GLY A 271 -19.94 27.14 13.86
CA GLY A 271 -21.26 27.61 14.28
C GLY A 271 -21.26 28.93 15.06
N SER A 272 -20.18 29.21 15.82
CA SER A 272 -20.06 30.44 16.62
C SER A 272 -19.65 31.68 15.82
N MET A 273 -19.15 31.51 14.58
CA MET A 273 -18.80 32.60 13.66
C MET A 273 -19.54 32.40 12.32
N PRO A 274 -20.84 32.72 12.26
CA PRO A 274 -21.69 32.31 11.14
C PRO A 274 -21.50 33.18 9.89
N ASP A 275 -20.56 32.81 9.03
CA ASP A 275 -20.50 33.22 7.62
C ASP A 275 -20.95 32.07 6.69
N PRO A 276 -21.24 32.33 5.40
CA PRO A 276 -21.71 31.30 4.47
C PRO A 276 -20.78 30.07 4.37
N SER A 277 -19.46 30.28 4.37
CA SER A 277 -18.47 29.20 4.31
C SER A 277 -18.50 28.37 5.59
N ASN A 278 -18.56 29.02 6.75
CA ASN A 278 -18.64 28.35 8.04
C ASN A 278 -19.94 27.55 8.22
N ARG A 279 -21.06 28.00 7.65
CA ARG A 279 -22.31 27.22 7.65
C ARG A 279 -22.20 25.93 6.84
N ILE A 280 -21.60 26.00 5.65
CA ILE A 280 -21.36 24.82 4.81
C ILE A 280 -20.42 23.86 5.54
N ALA A 281 -19.27 24.34 6.04
CA ALA A 281 -18.32 23.52 6.76
C ALA A 281 -18.93 22.84 8.01
N LYS A 282 -19.81 23.54 8.74
CA LYS A 282 -20.54 22.95 9.86
C LYS A 282 -21.48 21.84 9.38
N ALA A 283 -22.29 22.10 8.35
CA ALA A 283 -23.23 21.12 7.81
C ALA A 283 -22.52 19.85 7.30
N ASP A 284 -21.37 20.00 6.64
CA ASP A 284 -20.56 18.86 6.18
C ASP A 284 -20.04 18.02 7.35
N ILE A 285 -19.54 18.66 8.41
CA ILE A 285 -19.09 17.94 9.61
C ILE A 285 -20.25 17.22 10.29
N GLU A 286 -21.41 17.88 10.42
CA GLU A 286 -22.60 17.27 11.03
C GLU A 286 -23.09 16.07 10.22
N LYS A 287 -23.10 16.15 8.89
CA LYS A 287 -23.43 15.03 7.99
C LYS A 287 -22.47 13.86 8.15
N VAL A 288 -21.17 14.12 8.30
CA VAL A 288 -20.18 13.08 8.59
C VAL A 288 -20.45 12.42 9.95
N LEU A 289 -20.73 13.21 10.99
CA LEU A 289 -21.02 12.70 12.33
C LEU A 289 -22.29 11.85 12.37
N GLU A 290 -23.35 12.28 11.67
CA GLU A 290 -24.60 11.51 11.52
C GLU A 290 -24.34 10.19 10.81
N ARG A 291 -23.60 10.22 9.69
CA ARG A 291 -23.27 9.01 8.94
C ARG A 291 -22.46 8.00 9.77
N LEU A 292 -21.50 8.47 10.57
CA LEU A 292 -20.72 7.60 11.45
C LEU A 292 -21.60 6.94 12.52
N ALA A 293 -22.63 7.63 13.01
CA ALA A 293 -23.58 7.09 13.97
C ALA A 293 -24.52 6.04 13.36
N VAL A 294 -24.93 6.23 12.10
CA VAL A 294 -25.84 5.31 11.39
C VAL A 294 -25.10 4.10 10.84
N ASP A 295 -24.01 4.32 10.09
CA ASP A 295 -23.33 3.27 9.33
C ASP A 295 -22.29 2.49 10.17
N SER A 296 -22.09 2.85 11.45
CA SER A 296 -21.03 2.30 12.33
C SER A 296 -19.63 2.30 11.68
N SER A 297 -19.38 3.28 10.82
CA SER A 297 -18.14 3.40 10.05
C SER A 297 -17.00 4.01 10.88
N LEU A 298 -15.76 3.74 10.48
CA LEU A 298 -14.57 4.30 11.11
C LEU A 298 -14.02 5.48 10.30
N LEU A 299 -13.63 6.55 10.99
CA LEU A 299 -12.79 7.58 10.40
C LEU A 299 -11.35 7.07 10.30
N VAL A 300 -10.76 7.18 9.12
CA VAL A 300 -9.39 6.76 8.83
C VAL A 300 -8.57 7.92 8.31
N TYR A 301 -7.26 7.85 8.50
CA TYR A 301 -6.32 8.66 7.71
C TYR A 301 -5.82 7.80 6.57
N ALA A 302 -5.94 8.31 5.35
CA ALA A 302 -5.52 7.59 4.16
C ALA A 302 -4.42 8.36 3.43
N ASN A 303 -3.43 7.63 2.92
CA ASN A 303 -2.43 8.15 2.00
C ASN A 303 -2.28 7.20 0.82
N PHE A 304 -2.35 7.77 -0.39
CA PHE A 304 -2.19 7.03 -1.64
C PHE A 304 -1.11 7.71 -2.46
N ASN A 305 -0.05 6.97 -2.80
CA ASN A 305 1.00 7.50 -3.66
C ASN A 305 1.58 6.44 -4.58
N ILE A 306 2.18 6.91 -5.66
CA ILE A 306 2.89 6.09 -6.63
C ILE A 306 4.37 6.47 -6.58
N LEU A 307 5.24 5.49 -6.41
CA LEU A 307 6.68 5.65 -6.61
C LEU A 307 7.03 5.12 -7.99
N VAL A 308 7.67 5.94 -8.82
CA VAL A 308 8.09 5.55 -10.17
C VAL A 308 9.61 5.60 -10.24
N SER A 309 10.21 4.52 -10.72
CA SER A 309 11.62 4.47 -11.09
C SER A 309 11.78 4.44 -12.60
N CYS A 310 12.76 5.19 -13.09
CA CYS A 310 13.18 5.16 -14.49
C CYS A 310 14.68 5.50 -14.62
N PRO A 311 15.29 5.24 -15.78
CA PRO A 311 16.64 5.72 -16.08
C PRO A 311 16.74 7.25 -15.98
N ALA A 312 17.86 7.75 -15.46
CA ALA A 312 18.02 9.17 -15.18
C ALA A 312 17.97 10.08 -16.44
N ASP A 313 18.28 9.55 -17.62
CA ASP A 313 18.18 10.26 -18.90
C ASP A 313 16.74 10.38 -19.44
N LYS A 314 15.78 9.66 -18.83
CA LYS A 314 14.36 9.67 -19.22
C LYS A 314 13.49 10.56 -18.33
N VAL A 315 14.11 11.26 -17.39
CA VAL A 315 13.43 12.20 -16.50
C VAL A 315 13.13 13.46 -17.29
N THR A 316 11.85 13.73 -17.52
CA THR A 316 11.42 15.06 -17.96
C THR A 316 11.61 16.06 -16.81
N PRO A 317 12.06 17.29 -17.11
CA PRO A 317 12.11 18.38 -16.13
C PRO A 317 10.77 18.61 -15.44
#